data_AF-A0A831WS46-F1
#
_entry.id   AF-A0A831WS46-F1
#
_cell.length_a   1.000
_cell.length_b   1.000
_cell.length_c   1.000
_cell.angle_alpha   90.00
_cell.angle_beta   90.00
_cell.angle_gamma   90.00
#
_symmetry.space_group_name_H-M   'P 1'
#
loop_
_entity.id
_entity.type
_entity.pdbx_description
1 polymer ?
#
loop_
_entity_poly.entity_id
_entity_poly.type
_entity_poly.pdbx_seq_one_letter_code
_entity_poly.pdbx_strand_id
1 'polypeptide(L)' 'MVMYMGIKAVYENKVLKPLEKLALKEGEEVEIEIKKNIVEKTFGISKLNDKIIEEIIETTKSGE' A
#
# COMPACT_ATOMS: atom_id res chain seq x y z
N MET A 1 14.08 -2.14 -24.60
CA MET A 1 12.74 -1.51 -24.62
C MET A 1 11.89 -2.29 -23.63
N VAL A 2 11.52 -1.69 -22.49
CA VAL A 2 10.58 -2.31 -21.54
C VAL A 2 9.21 -1.69 -21.82
N MET A 3 8.20 -2.52 -22.11
CA MET A 3 6.83 -2.04 -22.32
C MET A 3 6.06 -2.14 -21.01
N TYR A 4 5.48 -1.03 -20.57
CA TYR A 4 4.62 -0.98 -19.38
C TYR A 4 3.16 -0.94 -19.82
N MET A 5 2.38 -1.91 -19.35
CA MET A 5 0.94 -1.96 -19.57
C MET A 5 0.23 -1.83 -18.22
N GLY A 6 -0.55 -0.75 -18.06
CA GLY A 6 -1.33 -0.53 -16.84
C GLY A 6 -2.63 -1.33 -16.89
N ILE A 7 -2.70 -2.42 -16.14
CA ILE A 7 -3.88 -3.30 -16.06
C ILE A 7 -4.62 -3.02 -14.76
N LYS A 8 -5.94 -2.85 -14.83
CA LYS A 8 -6.78 -2.81 -13.62
C LYS A 8 -7.10 -4.23 -13.17
N ALA A 9 -6.93 -4.50 -11.89
CA ALA A 9 -7.21 -5.79 -11.28
C ALA A 9 -7.91 -5.63 -9.93
N VAL A 10 -8.72 -6.61 -9.55
CA VAL A 10 -9.31 -6.74 -8.22
C VAL A 10 -8.54 -7.78 -7.42
N TYR A 11 -8.30 -7.48 -6.14
CA TYR A 11 -7.66 -8.43 -5.23
C TYR A 11 -8.73 -9.14 -4.39
N GLU A 12 -8.99 -10.41 -4.70
CA GLU A 12 -10.01 -11.23 -4.04
C GLU A 12 -9.48 -12.62 -3.76
N ASN A 13 -9.81 -13.19 -2.60
CA ASN A 13 -9.36 -14.53 -2.18
C ASN A 13 -7.85 -14.73 -2.30
N LYS A 14 -7.07 -13.68 -1.99
CA LYS A 14 -5.61 -13.65 -2.08
C LYS A 14 -5.04 -13.77 -3.50
N VAL A 15 -5.84 -13.47 -4.53
CA VAL A 15 -5.45 -13.52 -5.95
C VAL A 15 -5.74 -12.17 -6.62
N LEU A 16 -4.80 -11.68 -7.42
CA LEU A 16 -5.03 -10.54 -8.33
C LEU A 16 -5.73 -11.03 -9.59
N LYS A 17 -6.92 -10.51 -9.87
CA LYS A 17 -7.73 -10.86 -11.05
C LYS A 17 -7.86 -9.63 -11.95
N PRO A 18 -7.37 -9.66 -13.19
CA PRO A 18 -7.54 -8.54 -14.10
C PRO A 18 -9.02 -8.36 -14.45
N LEU A 19 -9.45 -7.12 -14.63
CA LEU A 19 -10.82 -6.78 -15.02
C LEU A 19 -11.09 -7.04 -16.51
N GLU A 20 -10.04 -7.30 -17.28
CA GLU A 20 -10.06 -7.53 -18.72
C GLU A 20 -9.15 -8.70 -19.09
N LYS A 21 -9.38 -9.28 -20.27
CA LYS A 21 -8.57 -10.41 -20.75
C LYS A 21 -7.21 -9.92 -21.22
N LEU A 22 -6.15 -10.54 -20.72
CA LEU A 22 -4.78 -10.22 -21.10
C LEU A 22 -4.34 -11.08 -22.29
N ALA A 23 -3.61 -10.48 -23.22
CA ALA A 23 -3.00 -11.18 -24.36
C ALA A 23 -1.65 -11.81 -23.99
N LEU A 24 -1.59 -12.47 -22.83
CA LEU A 24 -0.39 -13.17 -22.34
C LEU A 24 -0.42 -14.63 -22.80
N LYS A 25 0.77 -15.23 -22.97
CA LYS A 25 0.88 -16.66 -23.25
C LYS A 25 0.68 -17.47 -21.96
N GLU A 26 0.27 -18.72 -22.12
CA GLU A 26 0.18 -19.64 -20.97
C GLU A 26 1.58 -19.86 -20.39
N GLY A 27 1.71 -19.69 -19.06
CA GLY A 27 3.00 -19.78 -18.36
C GLY A 27 3.91 -18.54 -18.47
N GLU A 28 3.44 -17.45 -19.09
CA GLU A 28 4.23 -16.23 -19.21
C GLU A 28 4.38 -15.51 -17.86
N GLU A 29 5.63 -15.34 -17.40
CA GLU A 29 5.95 -14.61 -16.18
C GLU A 29 5.96 -13.10 -16.44
N VAL A 30 5.31 -12.35 -15.54
CA VAL A 30 5.22 -10.88 -15.63
C VAL A 30 5.52 -10.25 -14.28
N GLU A 31 6.12 -9.06 -14.31
CA GLU A 31 6.34 -8.25 -13.12
C GLU A 31 5.12 -7.35 -12.85
N ILE A 32 4.71 -7.23 -11.58
CA ILE A 32 3.54 -6.45 -11.18
C ILE A 32 3.97 -5.28 -10.30
N GLU A 33 3.67 -4.06 -10.75
CA GLU A 33 3.81 -2.84 -9.94
C GLU A 33 2.48 -2.46 -9.29
N ILE A 34 2.45 -2.40 -7.95
CA ILE A 34 1.24 -1.99 -7.20
C ILE A 34 1.36 -0.53 -6.78
N LYS A 35 0.62 0.35 -7.46
CA LYS A 35 0.50 1.77 -7.08
C LYS A 35 -0.51 1.93 -5.94
N LYS A 36 -0.02 2.03 -4.70
CA LYS A 36 -0.86 2.39 -3.55
C LYS A 36 -0.90 3.91 -3.43
N ASN A 37 -2.09 4.50 -3.43
CA ASN A 37 -2.23 5.93 -3.18
C ASN A 37 -1.88 6.20 -1.71
N ILE A 38 -0.75 6.87 -1.47
CA ILE A 38 -0.18 7.03 -0.12
C ILE A 38 -1.04 7.93 0.76
N VAL A 39 -1.96 8.73 0.18
CA VAL A 39 -2.76 9.73 0.90
C VAL A 39 -3.48 9.12 2.11
N GLU A 40 -4.04 7.91 2.00
CA GLU A 40 -4.72 7.25 3.13
C GLU A 40 -3.74 6.68 4.17
N LYS A 41 -2.53 6.28 3.76
CA LYS A 41 -1.47 5.81 4.68
C LYS A 41 -0.86 6.96 5.49
N THR A 42 -0.66 8.13 4.90
CA THR A 42 -0.05 9.28 5.61
C THR A 42 -0.94 9.79 6.73
N PHE A 43 -2.27 9.85 6.52
CA PHE A 43 -3.22 10.21 7.57
C PHE A 43 -3.21 9.23 8.75
N GLY A 44 -3.07 7.93 8.47
CA GLY A 44 -2.96 6.90 9.50
C GLY A 44 -1.65 6.99 10.30
N ILE A 45 -0.52 7.21 9.62
CA ILE A 45 0.81 7.35 10.25
C ILE A 45 0.90 8.64 11.07
N SER A 46 0.36 9.76 10.58
CA SER A 46 0.39 11.04 11.33
C SER A 46 -0.38 10.93 12.64
N LYS A 47 -1.58 10.32 12.63
CA LYS A 47 -2.36 10.08 13.86
C LYS A 47 -1.67 9.17 14.88
N LEU A 48 -0.85 8.22 14.42
CA LEU A 48 -0.06 7.35 15.29
C LEU A 48 1.11 8.13 15.92
N ASN A 49 1.79 8.97 15.13
CA ASN A 49 2.86 9.83 15.63
C ASN A 49 2.35 10.83 16.68
N ASP A 50 1.19 11.46 16.47
CA ASP A 50 0.63 12.42 17.41
C ASP A 50 0.39 11.77 18.79
N LYS A 51 -0.17 10.55 18.81
CA LYS A 51 -0.38 9.77 20.05
C LYS A 51 0.92 9.39 20.76
N ILE A 52 1.95 9.00 20.00
CA ILE A 52 3.25 8.62 20.57
C ILE A 52 3.93 9.85 21.19
N ILE A 53 3.82 11.02 20.54
CA ILE A 53 4.38 12.27 21.06
C ILE A 53 3.66 12.70 22.35
N GLU A 54 2.33 12.60 22.39
CA GLU A 54 1.56 12.88 23.61
C GLU A 54 1.97 11.99 24.79
N GLU A 55 2.10 10.67 24.57
CA GLU A 55 2.52 9.70 25.60
C GLU A 55 3.93 9.99 26.15
N ILE A 56 4.86 10.43 25.29
CA ILE A 56 6.22 10.82 25.70
C ILE A 56 6.19 12.13 26.52
N ILE A 57 5.33 13.08 26.18
CA ILE A 57 5.21 14.34 26.93
C ILE A 57 4.59 14.12 28.31
N GLU A 58 3.63 13.20 28.42
CA GLU A 58 3.01 12.85 29.71
C GLU A 58 3.98 12.12 30.65
N THR A 59 4.76 11.16 30.12
CA THR A 59 5.72 10.38 30.92
C THR A 59 6.92 11.20 31.41
N THR A 60 7.27 12.30 30.73
CA THR A 60 8.37 13.20 31.14
C THR A 60 7.96 14.23 32.19
N LYS A 61 6.65 14.46 32.42
CA LYS A 61 6.15 15.42 33.42
C LYS A 61 5.85 14.82 34.80
N SER A 62 5.88 13.50 34.95
CA SER A 62 5.60 12.83 36.24
C SER A 62 6.85 12.41 37.03
N GLY A 63 8.00 13.03 36.73
CA GLY A 63 9.26 12.84 37.45
C GLY A 63 9.71 14.12 38.16
N GLU A 64 8.87 14.69 39.02
CA GLU A 64 9.26 15.60 40.11
C GLU A 64 8.62 15.14 41.42
#